data_AF-S9SI95-F1
#
_entry.id   AF-S9SI95-F1
#
_cell.length_a   1.000
_cell.length_b   1.000
_cell.length_c   1.000
_cell.angle_alpha   90.00
_cell.angle_beta   90.00
_cell.angle_gamma   90.00
#
_symmetry.space_group_name_H-M   'P 1'
#
loop_
_entity.id
_entity.type
_entity.pdbx_description
1 polymer ?
#
loop_
_entity_poly.entity_id
_entity_poly.type
_entity_poly.pdbx_seq_one_letter_code
_entity_poly.pdbx_strand_id
1 'polypeptide(L)'
;MAERIPCKTEGCSSTILPTTSAKTGGICMPCQQEQVRQEQQAYIEQHRKTVNLYEGLTNPVDILKVMHAQRTYSPLIQYVDYPHRKEHIYVSLTAAEAEQMLKYAVELLDVGNEDEAEQILLSLVCYRNDNISEVLPKLLERDMYYPSILFKDSSAEIRERLLQQVEWDDDNRNHLLLILSWIGDAEVVRQFEEWRLLSPKWAGQLFVNPDVYALEGGWELASNGERRELISDICYAIRATDEQQVDSVAETSAAHFLKTNNSNCPWCKRKLTILMDADTTHPSLAYLGLPMERLQVATCEHCGGFSTIYMELDQQGEPVWSRFNQKPDYLPNWDDEDSNVAVEEIKLTLSSEPHSPYYAATWILTQQDSQIGGHPSWVQDADYPHCPCCAQRMRFIGQLDWADFDQYGEGIFYMFICVEDRLTATLYQQS
;
A
#
# COMPACT_ATOMS: atom_id res chain seq x y z
N MET A 1 -39.18 43.99 -2.92
CA MET A 1 -37.87 43.59 -3.47
C MET A 1 -36.82 44.43 -2.75
N ALA A 2 -35.88 43.83 -2.02
CA ALA A 2 -34.86 44.60 -1.32
C ALA A 2 -33.90 45.21 -2.36
N GLU A 3 -33.68 46.52 -2.30
CA GLU A 3 -32.73 47.24 -3.15
C GLU A 3 -31.33 46.68 -2.91
N ARG A 4 -30.72 46.08 -3.94
CA ARG A 4 -29.40 45.46 -3.87
C ARG A 4 -28.36 46.38 -4.49
N ILE A 5 -27.19 46.47 -3.85
CA ILE A 5 -26.10 47.36 -4.23
C ILE A 5 -25.01 46.54 -4.93
N PRO A 6 -24.46 46.97 -6.09
CA PRO A 6 -23.32 46.31 -6.71
C PRO A 6 -22.08 46.29 -5.81
N CYS A 7 -21.31 45.20 -5.87
CA CYS A 7 -20.00 45.12 -5.22
C CYS A 7 -19.05 46.18 -5.79
N LYS A 8 -18.24 46.82 -4.92
CA LYS A 8 -17.23 47.82 -5.33
C LYS A 8 -15.94 47.23 -5.88
N THR A 9 -15.71 45.91 -5.74
CA THR A 9 -14.51 45.25 -6.27
C THR A 9 -14.56 45.23 -7.79
N GLU A 10 -13.49 45.70 -8.42
CA GLU A 10 -13.35 45.74 -9.87
C GLU A 10 -13.50 44.33 -10.48
N GLY A 11 -14.32 44.20 -11.52
CA GLY A 11 -14.62 42.91 -12.18
C GLY A 11 -15.62 42.01 -11.45
N CYS A 12 -16.13 42.39 -10.26
CA CYS A 12 -17.13 41.60 -9.54
C CYS A 12 -18.56 41.94 -9.99
N SER A 13 -19.31 40.95 -10.48
CA SER A 13 -20.72 41.11 -10.89
C SER A 13 -21.73 40.89 -9.75
N SER A 14 -21.27 40.63 -8.53
CA SER A 14 -22.14 40.33 -7.39
C SER A 14 -22.88 41.56 -6.87
N THR A 15 -24.09 41.34 -6.34
CA THR A 15 -24.88 42.38 -5.66
C THR A 15 -25.14 41.99 -4.21
N ILE A 16 -25.11 42.95 -3.30
CA ILE A 16 -25.21 42.74 -1.85
C ILE A 16 -26.35 43.53 -1.23
N LEU A 17 -26.81 43.09 -0.06
CA LEU A 17 -27.81 43.82 0.71
C LEU A 17 -27.21 45.11 1.29
N PRO A 18 -28.01 46.18 1.50
CA PRO A 18 -27.53 47.42 2.11
C PRO A 18 -26.90 47.20 3.49
N THR A 19 -27.41 46.24 4.25
CA THR A 19 -26.86 45.83 5.56
C THR A 19 -25.45 45.24 5.45
N THR A 20 -25.17 44.45 4.40
CA THR A 20 -23.83 43.92 4.12
C THR A 20 -22.91 45.05 3.66
N SER A 21 -23.37 45.90 2.73
CA SER A 21 -22.62 47.05 2.23
C SER A 21 -22.16 48.00 3.35
N ALA A 22 -23.03 48.26 4.34
CA ALA A 22 -22.70 49.08 5.50
C ALA A 22 -21.61 48.45 6.40
N LYS A 23 -21.55 47.11 6.47
CA LYS A 23 -20.55 46.38 7.28
C LYS A 23 -19.20 46.24 6.59
N THR A 24 -19.19 46.04 5.27
CA THR A 24 -17.99 45.71 4.49
C THR A 24 -17.49 46.87 3.63
N GLY A 25 -18.08 48.06 3.77
CA GLY A 25 -17.74 49.24 2.98
C GLY A 25 -18.22 49.19 1.51
N GLY A 26 -19.10 48.25 1.17
CA GLY A 26 -19.63 48.05 -0.18
C GLY A 26 -18.97 46.91 -0.97
N ILE A 27 -18.16 46.08 -0.32
CA ILE A 27 -17.51 44.90 -0.91
C ILE A 27 -18.31 43.65 -0.55
N CYS A 28 -18.49 42.70 -1.47
CA CYS A 28 -19.15 41.45 -1.14
C CYS A 28 -18.26 40.56 -0.26
N MET A 29 -18.87 39.69 0.55
CA MET A 29 -18.11 38.81 1.46
C MET A 29 -17.03 37.98 0.75
N PRO A 30 -17.27 37.38 -0.44
CA PRO A 30 -16.22 36.68 -1.18
C PRO A 30 -15.03 37.57 -1.55
N CYS A 31 -15.26 38.79 -2.05
CA CYS A 31 -14.19 39.70 -2.40
C CYS A 31 -13.42 40.22 -1.17
N GLN A 32 -14.10 40.41 -0.04
CA GLN A 32 -13.43 40.79 1.20
C GLN A 32 -12.56 39.64 1.75
N GLN A 33 -13.06 38.41 1.71
CA GLN A 33 -12.28 37.22 2.10
C GLN A 33 -11.06 37.05 1.20
N GLU A 34 -11.21 37.30 -0.10
CA GLU A 34 -10.10 37.26 -1.05
C GLU A 34 -9.03 38.32 -0.74
N GLN A 35 -9.43 39.55 -0.41
CA GLN A 35 -8.49 40.59 0.01
C GLN A 35 -7.74 40.21 1.29
N VAL A 36 -8.44 39.69 2.30
CA VAL A 36 -7.81 39.22 3.55
C VAL A 36 -6.85 38.06 3.27
N ARG A 37 -7.22 37.13 2.37
CA ARG A 37 -6.35 36.03 1.95
C ARG A 37 -5.08 36.54 1.27
N GLN A 38 -5.19 37.52 0.38
CA GLN A 38 -4.05 38.15 -0.29
C GLN A 38 -3.14 38.89 0.68
N GLU A 39 -3.70 39.66 1.62
CA GLU A 39 -2.93 40.35 2.68
C GLU A 39 -2.21 39.34 3.58
N GLN A 40 -2.89 38.27 4.00
CA GLN A 40 -2.30 37.21 4.81
C GLN A 40 -1.20 36.47 4.04
N GLN A 41 -1.40 36.19 2.76
CA GLN A 41 -0.40 35.53 1.92
C GLN A 41 0.83 36.42 1.71
N ALA A 42 0.65 37.71 1.43
CA ALA A 42 1.75 38.67 1.33
C ALA A 42 2.52 38.77 2.66
N TYR A 43 1.81 38.77 3.80
CA TYR A 43 2.46 38.74 5.12
C TYR A 43 3.29 37.46 5.31
N ILE A 44 2.74 36.30 4.93
CA ILE A 44 3.45 35.02 5.01
C ILE A 44 4.70 35.06 4.13
N GLU A 45 4.60 35.45 2.87
CA GLU A 45 5.72 35.51 1.93
C GLU A 45 6.84 36.45 2.42
N GLN A 46 6.47 37.58 3.04
CA GLN A 46 7.44 38.53 3.58
C GLN A 46 8.14 38.05 4.86
N HIS A 47 7.46 37.26 5.70
CA HIS A 47 7.95 36.88 7.03
C HIS A 47 8.33 35.40 7.15
N ARG A 48 8.19 34.62 6.08
CA ARG A 48 8.55 33.21 6.06
C ARG A 48 10.06 33.04 6.21
N LYS A 49 10.46 32.16 7.13
CA LYS A 49 11.85 31.79 7.38
C LYS A 49 12.10 30.36 6.94
N THR A 50 13.23 30.14 6.28
CA THR A 50 13.71 28.80 5.94
C THR A 50 14.46 28.22 7.13
N VAL A 51 14.10 27.02 7.57
CA VAL A 51 14.74 26.31 8.69
C VAL A 51 15.27 24.97 8.19
N ASN A 52 16.58 24.75 8.31
CA ASN A 52 17.20 23.48 7.99
C ASN A 52 17.52 22.70 9.27
N LEU A 53 16.70 21.71 9.61
CA LEU A 53 16.92 20.86 10.79
C LEU A 53 18.04 19.83 10.60
N TYR A 54 18.50 19.65 9.36
CA TYR A 54 19.55 18.69 8.99
C TYR A 54 20.92 19.34 8.86
N GLU A 55 21.03 20.64 9.13
CA GLU A 55 22.30 21.36 9.02
C GLU A 55 23.36 20.77 9.94
N GLY A 56 24.45 20.27 9.36
CA GLY A 56 25.56 19.64 10.08
C GLY A 56 25.31 18.20 10.51
N LEU A 57 24.16 17.60 10.21
CA LEU A 57 23.89 16.19 10.48
C LEU A 57 24.49 15.30 9.39
N THR A 58 25.32 14.34 9.80
CA THR A 58 25.91 13.31 8.92
C THR A 58 25.59 11.90 9.37
N ASN A 59 25.19 11.72 10.63
CA ASN A 59 24.82 10.43 11.19
C ASN A 59 23.38 10.07 10.74
N PRO A 60 23.18 8.92 10.07
CA PRO A 60 21.86 8.52 9.59
C PRO A 60 20.84 8.33 10.73
N VAL A 61 21.27 7.91 11.92
CA VAL A 61 20.40 7.80 13.11
C VAL A 61 19.84 9.16 13.50
N ASP A 62 20.69 10.19 13.61
CA ASP A 62 20.25 11.53 14.00
C ASP A 62 19.34 12.16 12.94
N ILE A 63 19.62 11.89 11.66
CA ILE A 63 18.76 12.31 10.55
C ILE A 63 17.38 11.65 10.68
N LEU A 64 17.31 10.33 10.90
CA LEU A 64 16.05 9.61 11.05
C LEU A 64 15.22 10.11 12.25
N LYS A 65 15.86 10.42 13.38
CA LYS A 65 15.19 11.03 14.53
C LYS A 65 14.52 12.35 14.16
N VAL A 66 15.21 13.21 13.40
CA VAL A 66 14.63 14.47 12.90
C VAL A 66 13.50 14.22 11.89
N MET A 67 13.60 13.16 11.08
CA MET A 67 12.55 12.81 10.10
C MET A 67 11.28 12.26 10.75
N HIS A 68 11.37 11.66 11.94
CA HIS A 68 10.22 11.12 12.69
C HIS A 68 9.62 12.13 13.66
N ALA A 69 10.42 13.07 14.17
CA ALA A 69 9.95 14.10 15.09
C ALA A 69 8.77 14.89 14.52
N GLN A 70 7.70 15.01 15.30
CA GLN A 70 6.53 15.80 14.93
C GLN A 70 6.90 17.26 14.66
N ARG A 71 6.52 17.76 13.48
CA ARG A 71 6.76 19.15 13.08
C ARG A 71 5.57 20.01 13.49
N THR A 72 5.83 21.11 14.19
CA THR A 72 4.79 22.12 14.44
C THR A 72 4.53 22.89 13.14
N TYR A 73 3.33 22.77 12.57
CA TYR A 73 2.95 23.54 11.39
C TYR A 73 2.93 25.04 11.72
N SER A 74 3.67 25.83 10.94
CA SER A 74 3.63 27.27 10.97
C SER A 74 3.74 27.81 9.54
N PRO A 75 2.80 28.64 9.06
CA PRO A 75 2.87 29.17 7.69
C PRO A 75 4.08 30.08 7.48
N LEU A 76 4.69 30.57 8.57
CA LEU A 76 5.89 31.40 8.57
C LEU A 76 7.19 30.60 8.60
N ILE A 77 7.14 29.27 8.60
CA ILE A 77 8.31 28.41 8.57
C ILE A 77 8.25 27.53 7.33
N GLN A 78 9.33 27.51 6.56
CA GLN A 78 9.54 26.55 5.49
C GLN A 78 10.72 25.67 5.90
N TYR A 79 10.43 24.40 6.17
CA TYR A 79 11.48 23.43 6.45
C TYR A 79 12.17 23.02 5.15
N VAL A 80 13.49 22.84 5.22
CA VAL A 80 14.25 22.23 4.11
C VAL A 80 14.04 20.73 4.18
N ASP A 81 13.68 20.12 3.05
CA ASP A 81 13.57 18.67 2.94
C ASP A 81 14.95 18.03 2.86
N TYR A 82 15.07 16.84 3.46
CA TYR A 82 16.30 16.05 3.36
C TYR A 82 16.40 15.45 1.93
N PRO A 83 17.59 15.42 1.29
CA PRO A 83 17.72 14.99 -0.10
C PRO A 83 17.41 13.51 -0.35
N HIS A 84 17.46 12.67 0.68
CA HIS A 84 17.13 11.26 0.58
C HIS A 84 15.80 10.96 1.28
N ARG A 85 15.04 10.04 0.71
CA ARG A 85 13.80 9.55 1.34
C ARG A 85 14.12 8.68 2.55
N LYS A 86 13.16 8.57 3.48
CA LYS A 86 13.33 7.91 4.79
C LYS A 86 13.72 6.44 4.62
N GLU A 87 13.03 5.75 3.72
CA GLU A 87 13.21 4.35 3.35
C GLU A 87 14.63 4.06 2.87
N HIS A 88 15.24 4.93 2.06
CA HIS A 88 16.62 4.74 1.59
C HIS A 88 17.64 4.83 2.72
N ILE A 89 17.38 5.69 3.72
CA ILE A 89 18.24 5.79 4.90
C ILE A 89 18.12 4.53 5.75
N TYR A 90 16.90 4.04 6.00
CA TYR A 90 16.69 2.77 6.72
C TYR A 90 17.37 1.58 6.05
N VAL A 91 17.20 1.41 4.74
CA VAL A 91 17.82 0.31 3.99
C VAL A 91 19.35 0.36 4.09
N SER A 92 19.95 1.55 4.20
CA SER A 92 21.41 1.72 4.27
C SER A 92 22.01 1.67 5.68
N LEU A 93 21.19 1.59 6.75
CA LEU A 93 21.70 1.48 8.12
C LEU A 93 22.54 0.21 8.31
N THR A 94 23.62 0.34 9.07
CA THR A 94 24.31 -0.81 9.65
C THR A 94 23.47 -1.43 10.77
N ALA A 95 23.77 -2.69 11.14
CA ALA A 95 23.09 -3.36 12.25
C ALA A 95 23.19 -2.57 13.56
N ALA A 96 24.34 -1.94 13.83
CA ALA A 96 24.55 -1.15 15.05
C ALA A 96 23.74 0.16 15.05
N GLU A 97 23.49 0.76 13.88
CA GLU A 97 22.64 1.96 13.76
C GLU A 97 21.16 1.60 13.83
N ALA A 98 20.75 0.47 13.24
CA ALA A 98 19.40 -0.07 13.40
C ALA A 98 19.09 -0.39 14.87
N GLU A 99 20.03 -0.99 15.60
CA GLU A 99 19.89 -1.23 17.05
C GLU A 99 19.75 0.08 17.85
N GLN A 100 20.42 1.17 17.42
CA GLN A 100 20.23 2.48 18.03
C GLN A 100 18.83 3.05 17.76
N MET A 101 18.28 2.87 16.55
CA MET A 101 16.91 3.26 16.25
C MET A 101 15.89 2.43 17.05
N LEU A 102 16.13 1.13 17.25
CA LEU A 102 15.30 0.28 18.09
C LEU A 102 15.29 0.77 19.55
N LYS A 103 16.47 1.07 20.11
CA LYS A 103 16.59 1.66 21.45
C LYS A 103 15.85 2.98 21.57
N TYR A 104 15.96 3.83 20.53
CA TYR A 104 15.25 5.09 20.50
C TYR A 104 13.71 4.91 20.47
N ALA A 105 13.19 3.94 19.72
CA ALA A 105 11.78 3.60 19.77
C ALA A 105 11.34 3.14 21.17
N VAL A 106 12.17 2.37 21.88
CA VAL A 106 11.89 1.97 23.28
C VAL A 106 11.83 3.18 24.21
N GLU A 107 12.77 4.12 24.07
CA GLU A 107 12.79 5.39 24.82
C GLU A 107 11.53 6.23 24.56
N LEU A 108 11.08 6.30 23.30
CA LEU A 108 9.85 6.98 22.90
C LEU A 108 8.61 6.35 23.56
N LEU A 109 8.54 5.02 23.57
CA LEU A 109 7.48 4.29 24.29
C LEU A 109 7.52 4.58 25.81
N ASP A 110 8.70 4.79 26.42
CA ASP A 110 8.82 5.11 27.85
C ASP A 110 8.30 6.51 28.21
N VAL A 111 8.40 7.45 27.28
CA VAL A 111 7.86 8.81 27.45
C VAL A 111 6.44 8.98 26.91
N GLY A 112 5.83 7.89 26.42
CA GLY A 112 4.45 7.87 25.92
C GLY A 112 4.27 8.43 24.51
N ASN A 113 5.33 8.48 23.70
CA ASN A 113 5.27 8.87 22.29
C ASN A 113 5.12 7.61 21.41
N GLU A 114 3.93 7.01 21.45
CA GLU A 114 3.64 5.72 20.83
C GLU A 114 3.62 5.79 19.30
N ASP A 115 3.02 6.83 18.71
CA ASP A 115 2.95 7.02 17.26
C ASP A 115 4.34 7.07 16.61
N GLU A 116 5.27 7.82 17.20
CA GLU A 116 6.63 7.95 16.66
C GLU A 116 7.42 6.64 16.81
N ALA A 117 7.24 5.95 17.94
CA ALA A 117 7.85 4.65 18.16
C ALA A 117 7.34 3.60 17.16
N GLU A 118 6.02 3.54 16.95
CA GLU A 118 5.38 2.64 16.00
C GLU A 118 5.96 2.84 14.58
N GLN A 119 6.06 4.08 14.11
CA GLN A 119 6.61 4.40 12.80
C GLN A 119 8.08 3.96 12.64
N ILE A 120 8.88 4.08 13.71
CA ILE A 120 10.27 3.58 13.70
C ILE A 120 10.31 2.05 13.65
N LEU A 121 9.49 1.38 14.47
CA LEU A 121 9.44 -0.08 14.52
C LEU A 121 8.97 -0.67 13.19
N LEU A 122 7.92 -0.09 12.59
CA LEU A 122 7.46 -0.45 11.24
C LEU A 122 8.57 -0.26 10.21
N SER A 123 9.31 0.84 10.25
CA SER A 123 10.40 1.08 9.29
C SER A 123 11.52 0.03 9.41
N LEU A 124 11.85 -0.42 10.62
CA LEU A 124 12.82 -1.48 10.86
C LEU A 124 12.31 -2.84 10.32
N VAL A 125 11.04 -3.16 10.61
CA VAL A 125 10.42 -4.43 10.20
C VAL A 125 10.20 -4.48 8.67
N CYS A 126 9.55 -3.46 8.10
CA CYS A 126 9.17 -3.43 6.69
C CYS A 126 10.38 -3.26 5.77
N TYR A 127 11.25 -2.26 5.99
CA TYR A 127 12.33 -1.97 5.04
C TYR A 127 13.54 -2.88 5.17
N ARG A 128 13.79 -3.43 6.37
CA ARG A 128 15.01 -4.19 6.67
C ARG A 128 14.76 -5.63 7.07
N ASN A 129 13.51 -6.01 7.33
CA ASN A 129 13.16 -7.31 7.89
C ASN A 129 13.89 -7.58 9.22
N ASP A 130 14.12 -6.54 10.03
CA ASP A 130 14.77 -6.66 11.32
C ASP A 130 13.83 -7.36 12.33
N ASN A 131 14.40 -8.24 13.15
CA ASN A 131 13.68 -8.87 14.26
C ASN A 131 13.62 -7.91 15.46
N ILE A 132 12.42 -7.55 15.90
CA ILE A 132 12.19 -6.64 17.03
C ILE A 132 11.61 -7.34 18.27
N SER A 133 11.78 -8.67 18.38
CA SER A 133 11.17 -9.52 19.42
C SER A 133 11.43 -9.03 20.85
N GLU A 134 12.57 -8.37 21.10
CA GLU A 134 12.92 -7.79 22.40
C GLU A 134 11.96 -6.68 22.86
N VAL A 135 11.31 -5.97 21.93
CA VAL A 135 10.39 -4.86 22.24
C VAL A 135 8.94 -5.31 22.37
N LEU A 136 8.57 -6.47 21.80
CA LEU A 136 7.20 -6.95 21.77
C LEU A 136 6.53 -7.10 23.15
N PRO A 137 7.19 -7.57 24.22
CA PRO A 137 6.58 -7.59 25.56
C PRO A 137 6.11 -6.20 26.01
N LYS A 138 6.87 -5.16 25.66
CA LYS A 138 6.58 -3.76 26.02
C LYS A 138 5.39 -3.19 25.25
N LEU A 139 5.18 -3.64 24.00
CA LEU A 139 3.99 -3.32 23.21
C LEU A 139 2.75 -3.99 23.81
N LEU A 140 2.86 -5.28 24.18
CA LEU A 140 1.77 -6.02 24.82
C LEU A 140 1.38 -5.47 26.19
N GLU A 141 2.34 -4.94 26.97
CA GLU A 141 2.05 -4.26 28.24
C GLU A 141 1.28 -2.95 28.08
N ARG A 142 1.32 -2.35 26.88
CA ARG A 142 0.62 -1.11 26.52
C ARG A 142 -0.63 -1.37 25.68
N ASP A 143 -1.03 -2.63 25.50
CA ASP A 143 -2.14 -3.03 24.63
C ASP A 143 -1.99 -2.54 23.16
N MET A 144 -0.75 -2.38 22.69
CA MET A 144 -0.43 -2.02 21.31
C MET A 144 -0.40 -3.27 20.43
N TYR A 145 -1.56 -3.68 19.90
CA TYR A 145 -1.70 -4.89 19.04
C TYR A 145 -1.68 -4.59 17.53
N TYR A 146 -1.75 -3.31 17.14
CA TYR A 146 -1.68 -2.84 15.76
C TYR A 146 -0.43 -1.95 15.59
N PRO A 147 0.27 -2.00 14.44
CA PRO A 147 0.10 -2.95 13.33
C PRO A 147 0.60 -4.36 13.66
N SER A 148 -0.14 -5.37 13.22
CA SER A 148 0.10 -6.77 13.60
C SER A 148 1.39 -7.36 12.99
N ILE A 149 1.88 -6.81 11.87
CA ILE A 149 3.17 -7.17 11.25
C ILE A 149 4.36 -7.03 12.20
N LEU A 150 4.31 -6.12 13.19
CA LEU A 150 5.36 -5.94 14.18
C LEU A 150 5.67 -7.23 14.94
N PHE A 151 4.69 -8.11 15.06
CA PHE A 151 4.76 -9.35 15.82
C PHE A 151 5.17 -10.58 14.98
N LYS A 152 5.47 -10.43 13.68
CA LYS A 152 5.73 -11.56 12.77
C LYS A 152 6.83 -12.52 13.25
N ASP A 153 7.85 -12.02 13.95
CA ASP A 153 8.96 -12.83 14.48
C ASP A 153 8.84 -13.06 16.01
N SER A 154 7.61 -13.10 16.53
CA SER A 154 7.37 -13.32 17.96
C SER A 154 8.01 -14.62 18.45
N SER A 155 8.53 -14.57 19.68
CA SER A 155 9.05 -15.77 20.34
C SER A 155 7.92 -16.77 20.63
N ALA A 156 8.28 -18.03 20.84
CA ALA A 156 7.33 -19.07 21.23
C ALA A 156 6.56 -18.72 22.52
N GLU A 157 7.19 -17.99 23.45
CA GLU A 157 6.57 -17.53 24.69
C GLU A 157 5.46 -16.50 24.41
N ILE A 158 5.75 -15.52 23.55
CA ILE A 158 4.76 -14.50 23.15
C ILE A 158 3.60 -15.15 22.39
N ARG A 159 3.91 -16.02 21.42
CA ARG A 159 2.89 -16.77 20.67
C ARG A 159 1.95 -17.54 21.61
N GLU A 160 2.51 -18.29 22.57
CA GLU A 160 1.71 -19.05 23.53
C GLU A 160 0.83 -18.15 24.40
N ARG A 161 1.36 -17.01 24.86
CA ARG A 161 0.57 -16.00 25.57
C ARG A 161 -0.61 -15.51 24.72
N LEU A 162 -0.39 -15.22 23.44
CA LEU A 162 -1.42 -14.72 22.52
C LEU A 162 -2.49 -15.78 22.22
N LEU A 163 -2.08 -17.04 22.02
CA LEU A 163 -2.98 -18.18 21.85
C LEU A 163 -3.86 -18.42 23.09
N GLN A 164 -3.34 -18.15 24.28
CA GLN A 164 -4.15 -18.21 25.50
C GLN A 164 -5.07 -16.99 25.64
N GLN A 165 -4.59 -15.80 25.28
CA GLN A 165 -5.34 -14.54 25.38
C GLN A 165 -6.56 -14.50 24.46
N VAL A 166 -6.42 -14.98 23.21
CA VAL A 166 -7.49 -14.96 22.20
C VAL A 166 -8.77 -15.69 22.66
N GLU A 167 -8.64 -16.68 23.54
CA GLU A 167 -9.77 -17.47 24.04
C GLU A 167 -10.70 -16.70 25.00
N TRP A 168 -10.23 -15.61 25.61
CA TRP A 168 -11.01 -14.85 26.61
C TRP A 168 -11.07 -13.34 26.38
N ASP A 169 -10.17 -12.76 25.59
CA ASP A 169 -10.13 -11.32 25.32
C ASP A 169 -11.06 -10.97 24.15
N ASP A 170 -12.33 -10.68 24.47
CA ASP A 170 -13.35 -10.35 23.47
C ASP A 170 -13.05 -9.04 22.73
N ASP A 171 -12.45 -8.06 23.42
CA ASP A 171 -12.24 -6.71 22.89
C ASP A 171 -11.08 -6.69 21.87
N ASN A 172 -10.01 -7.44 22.13
CA ASN A 172 -8.83 -7.46 21.26
C ASN A 172 -8.74 -8.68 20.34
N ARG A 173 -9.70 -9.60 20.38
CA ARG A 173 -9.66 -10.88 19.64
C ARG A 173 -9.28 -10.73 18.17
N ASN A 174 -9.86 -9.74 17.50
CA ASN A 174 -9.56 -9.46 16.10
C ASN A 174 -8.07 -9.20 15.87
N HIS A 175 -7.46 -8.32 16.68
CA HIS A 175 -6.03 -8.01 16.60
C HIS A 175 -5.15 -9.19 16.99
N LEU A 176 -5.57 -9.99 17.97
CA LEU A 176 -4.83 -11.19 18.38
C LEU A 176 -4.78 -12.22 17.25
N LEU A 177 -5.88 -12.43 16.52
CA LEU A 177 -5.91 -13.32 15.36
C LEU A 177 -5.05 -12.81 14.20
N LEU A 178 -5.05 -11.49 13.96
CA LEU A 178 -4.14 -10.86 12.99
C LEU A 178 -2.67 -11.04 13.39
N ILE A 179 -2.31 -10.83 14.66
CA ILE A 179 -0.95 -11.08 15.13
C ILE A 179 -0.57 -12.55 14.93
N LEU A 180 -1.45 -13.47 15.32
CA LEU A 180 -1.19 -14.89 15.16
C LEU A 180 -0.97 -15.26 13.69
N SER A 181 -1.74 -14.70 12.74
CA SER A 181 -1.53 -14.96 11.32
C SER A 181 -0.16 -14.48 10.83
N TRP A 182 0.31 -13.33 11.29
CA TRP A 182 1.66 -12.84 11.00
C TRP A 182 2.77 -13.71 11.61
N ILE A 183 2.57 -14.28 12.79
CA ILE A 183 3.50 -15.26 13.39
C ILE A 183 3.56 -16.52 12.54
N GLY A 184 2.39 -17.09 12.22
CA GLY A 184 2.20 -18.15 11.23
C GLY A 184 3.03 -19.43 11.42
N ASP A 185 3.69 -19.63 12.55
CA ASP A 185 4.54 -20.80 12.75
C ASP A 185 3.73 -22.10 12.85
N ALA A 186 4.42 -23.24 12.95
CA ALA A 186 3.77 -24.55 12.95
C ALA A 186 2.69 -24.71 14.04
N GLU A 187 2.83 -24.02 15.17
CA GLU A 187 1.85 -24.10 16.26
C GLU A 187 0.62 -23.23 15.98
N VAL A 188 0.81 -22.04 15.40
CA VAL A 188 -0.31 -21.23 14.89
C VAL A 188 -1.09 -22.00 13.83
N VAL A 189 -0.39 -22.59 12.86
CA VAL A 189 -1.01 -23.36 11.77
C VAL A 189 -1.85 -24.51 12.34
N ARG A 190 -1.29 -25.26 13.30
CA ARG A 190 -2.00 -26.33 14.02
C ARG A 190 -3.25 -25.79 14.72
N GLN A 191 -3.15 -24.67 15.43
CA GLN A 191 -4.29 -24.09 16.14
C GLN A 191 -5.39 -23.60 15.19
N PHE A 192 -5.02 -22.97 14.08
CA PHE A 192 -5.98 -22.50 13.07
C PHE A 192 -6.71 -23.69 12.43
N GLU A 193 -6.00 -24.79 12.17
CA GLU A 193 -6.62 -26.02 11.69
C GLU A 193 -7.60 -26.61 12.72
N GLU A 194 -7.22 -26.62 14.00
CA GLU A 194 -8.11 -27.07 15.08
C GLU A 194 -9.39 -26.23 15.17
N TRP A 195 -9.28 -24.90 15.10
CA TRP A 195 -10.45 -24.03 15.08
C TRP A 195 -11.30 -24.20 13.81
N ARG A 196 -10.68 -24.53 12.67
CA ARG A 196 -11.40 -24.84 11.42
C ARG A 196 -12.20 -26.15 11.54
N LEU A 197 -11.64 -27.17 12.18
CA LEU A 197 -12.29 -28.47 12.40
C LEU A 197 -13.32 -28.44 13.53
N LEU A 198 -13.03 -27.70 14.60
CA LEU A 198 -13.88 -27.54 15.77
C LEU A 198 -13.99 -26.05 16.12
N SER A 199 -14.99 -25.40 15.53
CA SER A 199 -15.18 -23.96 15.70
C SER A 199 -15.36 -23.58 17.19
N PRO A 200 -14.54 -22.66 17.71
CA PRO A 200 -14.67 -22.19 19.08
C PRO A 200 -15.97 -21.40 19.25
N LYS A 201 -16.47 -21.30 20.48
CA LYS A 201 -17.75 -20.63 20.77
C LYS A 201 -17.76 -19.17 20.35
N TRP A 202 -16.62 -18.49 20.45
CA TRP A 202 -16.46 -17.09 20.09
C TRP A 202 -16.38 -16.87 18.57
N ALA A 203 -16.17 -17.91 17.73
CA ALA A 203 -16.02 -17.74 16.28
C ALA A 203 -17.26 -17.10 15.64
N GLY A 204 -18.46 -17.36 16.17
CA GLY A 204 -19.70 -16.74 15.69
C GLY A 204 -19.82 -15.23 15.97
N GLN A 205 -18.89 -14.64 16.71
CA GLN A 205 -18.80 -13.20 16.95
C GLN A 205 -17.94 -12.49 15.90
N LEU A 206 -17.18 -13.24 15.10
CA LEU A 206 -16.30 -12.70 14.06
C LEU A 206 -17.06 -12.54 12.74
N PHE A 207 -16.58 -11.62 11.90
CA PHE A 207 -17.09 -11.45 10.53
C PHE A 207 -16.67 -12.60 9.59
N VAL A 208 -15.53 -13.21 9.86
CA VAL A 208 -14.96 -14.33 9.11
C VAL A 208 -14.48 -15.43 10.06
N ASN A 209 -14.31 -16.64 9.54
CA ASN A 209 -13.78 -17.74 10.35
C ASN A 209 -12.32 -17.46 10.76
N PRO A 210 -11.86 -18.01 11.90
CA PRO A 210 -10.51 -17.76 12.41
C PRO A 210 -9.39 -18.08 11.40
N ASP A 211 -9.56 -19.15 10.61
CA ASP A 211 -8.59 -19.56 9.60
C ASP A 211 -8.45 -18.57 8.44
N VAL A 212 -9.45 -17.72 8.19
CA VAL A 212 -9.40 -16.68 7.14
C VAL A 212 -8.40 -15.58 7.50
N TYR A 213 -8.13 -15.34 8.79
CA TYR A 213 -7.11 -14.37 9.23
C TYR A 213 -5.71 -14.72 8.72
N ALA A 214 -5.44 -15.99 8.39
CA ALA A 214 -4.18 -16.42 7.80
C ALA A 214 -3.80 -15.63 6.53
N LEU A 215 -4.81 -15.17 5.77
CA LEU A 215 -4.61 -14.39 4.55
C LEU A 215 -3.85 -13.09 4.81
N GLU A 216 -4.03 -12.48 5.98
CA GLU A 216 -3.32 -11.26 6.40
C GLU A 216 -1.82 -11.49 6.61
N GLY A 217 -1.41 -12.73 6.89
CA GLY A 217 0.01 -13.13 6.93
C GLY A 217 0.53 -13.69 5.61
N GLY A 218 -0.27 -13.70 4.54
CA GLY A 218 0.12 -14.17 3.22
C GLY A 218 0.09 -15.68 3.01
N TRP A 219 -0.67 -16.43 3.81
CA TRP A 219 -0.81 -17.87 3.69
C TRP A 219 -2.25 -18.34 3.95
N GLU A 220 -2.54 -19.59 3.62
CA GLU A 220 -3.82 -20.22 3.97
C GLU A 220 -3.63 -21.67 4.42
N LEU A 221 -4.68 -22.25 5.02
CA LEU A 221 -4.76 -23.69 5.24
C LEU A 221 -5.31 -24.38 3.98
N ALA A 222 -4.50 -25.24 3.38
CA ALA A 222 -4.95 -26.13 2.32
C ALA A 222 -6.05 -27.09 2.84
N SER A 223 -6.72 -27.78 1.91
CA SER A 223 -7.79 -28.72 2.22
C SER A 223 -7.35 -29.89 3.11
N ASN A 224 -6.06 -30.22 3.10
CA ASN A 224 -5.44 -31.25 3.95
C ASN A 224 -4.95 -30.72 5.32
N GLY A 225 -5.12 -29.43 5.62
CA GLY A 225 -4.64 -28.83 6.88
C GLY A 225 -3.26 -28.18 6.79
N GLU A 226 -2.51 -28.42 5.73
CA GLU A 226 -1.15 -27.89 5.62
C GLU A 226 -1.15 -26.41 5.25
N ARG A 227 -0.16 -25.67 5.77
CA ARG A 227 0.09 -24.28 5.38
C ARG A 227 0.48 -24.22 3.91
N ARG A 228 -0.19 -23.35 3.15
CA ARG A 228 0.11 -23.05 1.75
C ARG A 228 0.44 -21.56 1.61
N GLU A 229 1.67 -21.26 1.19
CA GLU A 229 2.07 -19.88 0.91
C GLU A 229 1.30 -19.32 -0.29
N LEU A 230 0.85 -18.08 -0.14
CA LEU A 230 0.21 -17.30 -1.20
C LEU A 230 1.13 -16.19 -1.73
N ILE A 231 2.28 -15.96 -1.11
CA ILE A 231 3.22 -14.89 -1.44
C ILE A 231 4.64 -15.42 -1.66
N SER A 232 5.51 -14.57 -2.21
CA SER A 232 6.96 -14.84 -2.34
C SER A 232 7.72 -14.20 -1.18
N ASP A 233 8.76 -14.86 -0.69
CA ASP A 233 9.73 -14.31 0.27
C ASP A 233 10.81 -13.43 -0.40
N ILE A 234 10.78 -13.36 -1.74
CA ILE A 234 11.66 -12.50 -2.54
C ILE A 234 10.82 -11.39 -3.17
N CYS A 235 11.31 -10.14 -3.06
CA CYS A 235 10.62 -8.96 -3.53
C CYS A 235 11.55 -8.02 -4.31
N TYR A 236 11.07 -7.48 -5.42
CA TYR A 236 11.76 -6.52 -6.26
C TYR A 236 10.87 -5.32 -6.56
N ALA A 237 11.44 -4.12 -6.48
CA ALA A 237 10.70 -2.88 -6.64
C ALA A 237 10.46 -2.60 -8.12
N ILE A 238 9.28 -2.07 -8.43
CA ILE A 238 8.98 -1.48 -9.72
C ILE A 238 9.10 0.03 -9.57
N ARG A 239 9.84 0.68 -10.45
CA ARG A 239 10.16 2.12 -10.36
C ARG A 239 9.91 2.82 -11.69
N ALA A 240 9.44 4.06 -11.63
CA ALA A 240 9.42 4.94 -12.78
C ALA A 240 10.87 5.28 -13.21
N THR A 241 11.14 5.21 -14.50
CA THR A 241 12.45 5.55 -15.07
C THR A 241 12.54 7.05 -15.30
N ASP A 242 13.52 7.71 -14.69
CA ASP A 242 13.85 9.09 -15.05
C ASP A 242 14.41 9.13 -16.49
N GLU A 243 13.95 10.09 -17.30
CA GLU A 243 14.33 10.26 -18.73
C GLU A 243 15.85 10.39 -18.97
N GLN A 244 16.66 10.56 -17.92
CA GLN A 244 18.11 10.78 -17.98
C GLN A 244 18.99 9.53 -17.79
N GLN A 245 18.41 8.34 -17.57
CA GLN A 245 19.15 7.06 -17.60
C GLN A 245 18.87 6.24 -18.87
N VAL A 246 18.80 6.90 -20.02
CA VAL A 246 18.82 6.22 -21.32
C VAL A 246 20.25 6.23 -21.87
N ASP A 247 21.16 5.57 -21.17
CA ASP A 247 22.44 5.18 -21.74
C ASP A 247 22.54 3.66 -21.79
N SER A 248 22.39 3.15 -23.02
CA SER A 248 22.94 1.91 -23.55
C SER A 248 22.91 0.68 -22.62
N VAL A 249 21.96 -0.22 -22.83
CA VAL A 249 22.11 -1.45 -23.63
C VAL A 249 20.69 -1.94 -23.92
N ALA A 250 20.43 -2.45 -25.12
CA ALA A 250 19.27 -3.30 -25.38
C ALA A 250 19.45 -4.62 -24.61
N GLU A 251 19.31 -4.56 -23.28
CA GLU A 251 19.18 -5.75 -22.45
C GLU A 251 17.73 -6.21 -22.54
N THR A 252 17.54 -7.50 -22.78
CA THR A 252 16.26 -8.19 -22.61
C THR A 252 15.81 -7.99 -21.17
N SER A 253 15.04 -6.93 -20.91
CA SER A 253 14.53 -6.61 -19.58
C SER A 253 13.76 -7.82 -19.04
N ALA A 254 14.08 -8.22 -17.81
CA ALA A 254 13.44 -9.37 -17.15
C ALA A 254 11.91 -9.18 -17.02
N ALA A 255 11.46 -7.93 -16.97
CA ALA A 255 10.05 -7.58 -16.96
C ALA A 255 9.76 -6.31 -17.78
N HIS A 256 8.54 -6.22 -18.28
CA HIS A 256 7.97 -5.01 -18.85
C HIS A 256 6.59 -4.78 -18.25
N PHE A 257 6.19 -3.52 -18.15
CA PHE A 257 4.95 -3.13 -17.48
C PHE A 257 4.13 -2.19 -18.37
N LEU A 258 2.83 -2.10 -18.08
CA LEU A 258 1.93 -1.10 -18.63
C LEU A 258 1.92 -1.06 -20.18
N LYS A 259 1.95 -2.23 -20.83
CA LYS A 259 1.85 -2.33 -22.29
C LYS A 259 0.39 -2.41 -22.73
N THR A 260 0.05 -1.76 -23.83
CA THR A 260 -1.26 -1.94 -24.48
C THR A 260 -1.40 -3.34 -25.06
N ASN A 261 -2.47 -4.04 -24.68
CA ASN A 261 -2.83 -5.33 -25.26
C ASN A 261 -3.55 -5.13 -26.60
N ASN A 262 -3.40 -6.07 -27.52
CA ASN A 262 -4.11 -6.03 -28.80
C ASN A 262 -5.63 -6.24 -28.66
N SER A 263 -6.08 -6.87 -27.58
CA SER A 263 -7.49 -7.15 -27.29
C SER A 263 -8.21 -5.99 -26.61
N ASN A 264 -9.53 -5.93 -26.80
CA ASN A 264 -10.40 -4.92 -26.18
C ASN A 264 -11.23 -5.56 -25.05
N CYS A 265 -11.52 -4.80 -24.00
CA CYS A 265 -12.41 -5.20 -22.93
C CYS A 265 -13.82 -5.47 -23.49
N PRO A 266 -14.41 -6.65 -23.26
CA PRO A 266 -15.76 -6.94 -23.74
C PRO A 266 -16.85 -6.03 -23.15
N TRP A 267 -16.60 -5.36 -22.01
CA TRP A 267 -17.57 -4.52 -21.33
C TRP A 267 -17.51 -3.06 -21.77
N CYS A 268 -16.37 -2.37 -21.59
CA CYS A 268 -16.21 -0.96 -21.92
C CYS A 268 -15.61 -0.71 -23.31
N LYS A 269 -15.22 -1.76 -24.05
CA LYS A 269 -14.63 -1.70 -25.41
C LYS A 269 -13.28 -1.00 -25.53
N ARG A 270 -12.72 -0.44 -24.44
CA ARG A 270 -11.35 0.09 -24.41
C ARG A 270 -10.32 -1.02 -24.57
N LYS A 271 -9.07 -0.65 -24.88
CA LYS A 271 -7.96 -1.59 -24.92
C LYS A 271 -7.70 -2.17 -23.53
N LEU A 272 -7.32 -3.43 -23.48
CA LEU A 272 -6.81 -4.05 -22.25
C LEU A 272 -5.35 -3.61 -22.05
N THR A 273 -4.91 -3.63 -20.79
CA THR A 273 -3.55 -3.27 -20.40
C THR A 273 -2.86 -4.50 -19.84
N ILE A 274 -1.66 -4.79 -20.33
CA ILE A 274 -0.74 -5.77 -19.75
C ILE A 274 -0.01 -5.05 -18.62
N LEU A 275 -0.41 -5.33 -17.38
CA LEU A 275 0.21 -4.77 -16.19
C LEU A 275 1.65 -5.25 -16.06
N MET A 276 1.88 -6.53 -16.34
CA MET A 276 3.19 -7.17 -16.25
C MET A 276 3.37 -8.19 -17.36
N ASP A 277 4.55 -8.20 -17.96
CA ASP A 277 5.08 -9.20 -18.89
C ASP A 277 6.50 -9.54 -18.42
N ALA A 278 6.67 -10.66 -17.74
CA ALA A 278 7.92 -11.00 -17.05
C ALA A 278 8.42 -12.41 -17.36
N ASP A 279 9.74 -12.59 -17.33
CA ASP A 279 10.41 -13.89 -17.42
C ASP A 279 10.10 -14.72 -16.17
N THR A 280 9.56 -15.92 -16.35
CA THR A 280 9.17 -16.80 -15.22
C THR A 280 10.35 -17.40 -14.47
N THR A 281 11.54 -17.35 -15.07
CA THR A 281 12.80 -17.74 -14.40
C THR A 281 13.34 -16.66 -13.47
N HIS A 282 12.76 -15.45 -13.49
CA HIS A 282 13.15 -14.39 -12.57
C HIS A 282 12.92 -14.83 -11.10
N PRO A 283 13.85 -14.53 -10.16
CA PRO A 283 13.77 -15.04 -8.79
C PRO A 283 12.45 -14.76 -8.06
N SER A 284 11.81 -13.61 -8.32
CA SER A 284 10.51 -13.26 -7.73
C SER A 284 9.33 -14.12 -8.20
N LEU A 285 9.46 -14.81 -9.34
CA LEU A 285 8.41 -15.66 -9.93
C LEU A 285 8.75 -17.15 -9.88
N ALA A 286 10.01 -17.51 -9.64
CA ALA A 286 10.49 -18.88 -9.65
C ALA A 286 9.70 -19.81 -8.71
N TYR A 287 9.22 -19.29 -7.57
CA TYR A 287 8.43 -20.04 -6.58
C TYR A 287 7.09 -20.57 -7.14
N LEU A 288 6.58 -19.98 -8.22
CA LEU A 288 5.35 -20.40 -8.88
C LEU A 288 5.54 -21.68 -9.72
N GLY A 289 6.78 -22.02 -10.09
CA GLY A 289 7.08 -23.24 -10.87
C GLY A 289 6.37 -23.28 -12.23
N LEU A 290 6.26 -22.13 -12.90
CA LEU A 290 5.49 -21.98 -14.12
C LEU A 290 6.11 -22.75 -15.31
N PRO A 291 5.30 -23.44 -16.14
CA PRO A 291 5.81 -24.20 -17.28
C PRO A 291 6.10 -23.35 -18.53
N MET A 292 5.65 -22.09 -18.57
CA MET A 292 5.90 -21.15 -19.67
C MET A 292 7.12 -20.27 -19.38
N GLU A 293 7.79 -19.77 -20.41
CA GLU A 293 8.98 -18.90 -20.29
C GLU A 293 8.64 -17.47 -19.83
N ARG A 294 7.44 -16.98 -20.19
CA ARG A 294 6.98 -15.64 -19.83
C ARG A 294 5.57 -15.70 -19.25
N LEU A 295 5.33 -14.87 -18.25
CA LEU A 295 4.03 -14.67 -17.65
C LEU A 295 3.54 -13.25 -17.97
N GLN A 296 2.38 -13.18 -18.59
CA GLN A 296 1.67 -11.94 -18.80
C GLN A 296 0.44 -11.86 -17.88
N VAL A 297 0.26 -10.73 -17.23
CA VAL A 297 -0.95 -10.39 -16.46
C VAL A 297 -1.58 -9.18 -17.11
N ALA A 298 -2.82 -9.35 -17.59
CA ALA A 298 -3.58 -8.30 -18.24
C ALA A 298 -4.86 -7.99 -17.48
N THR A 299 -5.33 -6.75 -17.59
CA THR A 299 -6.59 -6.28 -17.01
C THR A 299 -7.26 -5.23 -17.89
N CYS A 300 -8.44 -4.79 -17.47
CA CYS A 300 -9.03 -3.54 -17.94
C CYS A 300 -8.96 -2.53 -16.80
N GLU A 301 -8.12 -1.51 -16.91
CA GLU A 301 -7.91 -0.53 -15.82
C GLU A 301 -9.21 0.17 -15.39
N HIS A 302 -10.14 0.38 -16.34
CA HIS A 302 -11.42 1.04 -16.06
C HIS A 302 -12.45 0.10 -15.41
N CYS A 303 -12.47 -1.17 -15.81
CA CYS A 303 -13.45 -2.13 -15.27
C CYS A 303 -12.93 -2.85 -14.03
N GLY A 304 -11.62 -3.02 -13.92
CA GLY A 304 -10.95 -3.69 -12.82
C GLY A 304 -11.06 -2.96 -11.50
N GLY A 305 -11.26 -1.63 -11.53
CA GLY A 305 -11.62 -0.84 -10.35
C GLY A 305 -12.99 -1.20 -9.73
N PHE A 306 -13.81 -2.00 -10.42
CA PHE A 306 -15.18 -2.34 -9.99
C PHE A 306 -15.38 -3.84 -9.74
N SER A 307 -14.46 -4.69 -10.16
CA SER A 307 -14.57 -6.15 -10.05
C SER A 307 -13.22 -6.81 -10.29
N THR A 308 -13.01 -7.98 -9.70
CA THR A 308 -11.92 -8.88 -10.10
C THR A 308 -12.03 -9.19 -11.59
N ILE A 309 -10.92 -9.05 -12.31
CA ILE A 309 -10.81 -9.41 -13.74
C ILE A 309 -9.95 -10.66 -13.87
N TYR A 310 -10.52 -11.70 -14.45
CA TYR A 310 -9.86 -12.96 -14.74
C TYR A 310 -9.41 -13.04 -16.21
N MET A 311 -8.20 -13.55 -16.45
CA MET A 311 -7.70 -13.87 -17.78
C MET A 311 -7.26 -15.33 -17.83
N GLU A 312 -7.70 -16.07 -18.84
CA GLU A 312 -7.23 -17.43 -19.14
C GLU A 312 -5.94 -17.34 -19.95
N LEU A 313 -4.90 -18.05 -19.55
CA LEU A 313 -3.65 -18.13 -20.31
C LEU A 313 -3.78 -19.25 -21.36
N ASP A 314 -3.55 -18.91 -22.62
CA ASP A 314 -3.58 -19.89 -23.70
C ASP A 314 -2.36 -20.85 -23.66
N GLN A 315 -2.18 -21.66 -24.71
CA GLN A 315 -1.06 -22.59 -24.77
C GLN A 315 0.31 -21.90 -24.88
N GLN A 316 0.34 -20.65 -25.33
CA GLN A 316 1.51 -19.81 -25.46
C GLN A 316 1.74 -18.95 -24.22
N GLY A 317 0.81 -18.94 -23.26
CA GLY A 317 0.87 -18.10 -22.07
C GLY A 317 0.29 -16.70 -22.28
N GLU A 318 -0.37 -16.45 -23.41
CA GLU A 318 -0.98 -15.15 -23.70
C GLU A 318 -2.34 -15.03 -23.00
N PRO A 319 -2.64 -13.86 -22.39
CA PRO A 319 -3.85 -13.66 -21.61
C PRO A 319 -5.05 -13.39 -22.51
N VAL A 320 -6.08 -14.24 -22.37
CA VAL A 320 -7.37 -14.14 -23.07
C VAL A 320 -8.46 -13.84 -22.06
N TRP A 321 -9.41 -12.97 -22.43
CA TRP A 321 -10.53 -12.62 -21.56
C TRP A 321 -11.27 -13.87 -21.08
N SER A 322 -11.38 -14.06 -19.76
CA SER A 322 -11.97 -15.26 -19.21
C SER A 322 -13.50 -15.28 -19.35
N ARG A 323 -14.03 -16.49 -19.56
CA ARG A 323 -15.48 -16.75 -19.51
C ARG A 323 -16.09 -16.57 -18.10
N PHE A 324 -15.26 -16.55 -17.06
CA PHE A 324 -15.72 -16.42 -15.67
C PHE A 324 -16.00 -14.99 -15.26
N ASN A 325 -15.58 -14.01 -16.06
CA ASN A 325 -15.84 -12.61 -15.80
C ASN A 325 -17.34 -12.30 -15.88
N GLN A 326 -17.89 -11.76 -14.80
CA GLN A 326 -19.29 -11.31 -14.72
C GLN A 326 -19.32 -9.79 -14.68
N LYS A 327 -20.04 -9.16 -15.62
CA LYS A 327 -20.15 -7.71 -15.66
C LYS A 327 -20.97 -7.24 -14.45
N PRO A 328 -20.43 -6.38 -13.57
CA PRO A 328 -21.20 -5.86 -12.45
C PRO A 328 -22.33 -4.96 -12.93
N ASP A 329 -23.51 -5.04 -12.30
CA ASP A 329 -24.67 -4.21 -12.62
C ASP A 329 -24.43 -2.72 -12.35
N TYR A 330 -23.53 -2.41 -11.40
CA TYR A 330 -23.15 -1.05 -11.03
C TYR A 330 -21.99 -0.48 -11.86
N LEU A 331 -21.48 -1.22 -12.87
CA LEU A 331 -20.40 -0.72 -13.71
C LEU A 331 -20.89 0.52 -14.49
N PRO A 332 -20.22 1.68 -14.39
CA PRO A 332 -20.62 2.88 -15.10
C PRO A 332 -20.63 2.67 -16.62
N ASN A 333 -21.54 3.37 -17.30
CA ASN A 333 -21.47 3.49 -18.74
C ASN A 333 -20.55 4.66 -19.08
N TRP A 334 -19.35 4.35 -19.54
CA TRP A 334 -18.38 5.35 -19.98
C TRP A 334 -18.69 5.74 -21.41
N ASP A 335 -19.06 7.01 -21.63
CA ASP A 335 -19.04 7.58 -22.98
C ASP A 335 -17.56 7.75 -23.42
N ASP A 336 -17.27 7.64 -24.71
CA ASP A 336 -15.91 7.61 -25.27
C ASP A 336 -15.06 8.87 -24.98
N GLU A 337 -15.61 9.91 -24.34
CA GLU A 337 -14.95 11.19 -24.06
C GLU A 337 -14.17 11.26 -22.73
N ASP A 338 -14.33 10.32 -21.80
CA ASP A 338 -13.58 10.34 -20.55
C ASP A 338 -12.15 9.81 -20.73
N SER A 339 -11.21 10.76 -20.77
CA SER A 339 -9.76 10.69 -20.61
C SER A 339 -9.12 9.29 -20.65
N ASN A 340 -8.46 8.97 -21.76
CA ASN A 340 -7.32 8.06 -21.71
C ASN A 340 -6.20 8.82 -20.99
N VAL A 341 -5.90 8.49 -19.73
CA VAL A 341 -4.52 8.68 -19.26
C VAL A 341 -3.68 7.80 -20.18
N ALA A 342 -2.75 8.38 -20.93
CA ALA A 342 -1.89 7.63 -21.83
C ALA A 342 -0.87 6.86 -20.99
N VAL A 343 -1.31 5.73 -20.42
CA VAL A 343 -0.50 4.79 -19.64
C VAL A 343 0.77 4.37 -20.41
N GLU A 344 0.72 4.44 -21.75
CA GLU A 344 1.84 4.19 -22.66
C GLU A 344 3.04 5.16 -22.50
N GLU A 345 2.87 6.33 -21.87
CA GLU A 345 3.97 7.28 -21.64
C GLU A 345 4.81 6.92 -20.40
N ILE A 346 4.27 6.09 -19.50
CA ILE A 346 4.92 5.74 -18.24
C ILE A 346 5.91 4.60 -18.48
N LYS A 347 7.19 4.89 -18.24
CA LYS A 347 8.26 3.88 -18.33
C LYS A 347 8.58 3.36 -16.95
N LEU A 348 8.26 2.08 -16.71
CA LEU A 348 8.60 1.39 -15.47
C LEU A 348 9.74 0.38 -15.70
N THR A 349 10.60 0.24 -14.70
CA THR A 349 11.66 -0.77 -14.65
C THR A 349 11.60 -1.56 -13.35
N LEU A 350 12.10 -2.79 -13.40
CA LEU A 350 12.25 -3.65 -12.23
C LEU A 350 13.65 -3.41 -11.63
N SER A 351 13.75 -3.34 -10.31
CA SER A 351 15.05 -3.21 -9.63
C SER A 351 15.94 -4.43 -9.92
N SER A 352 17.26 -4.22 -9.96
CA SER A 352 18.22 -5.32 -10.15
C SER A 352 18.47 -6.12 -8.87
N GLU A 353 18.30 -5.47 -7.72
CA GLU A 353 18.50 -6.07 -6.39
C GLU A 353 17.15 -6.25 -5.69
N PRO A 354 16.97 -7.34 -4.92
CA PRO A 354 15.79 -7.51 -4.09
C PRO A 354 15.85 -6.58 -2.88
N HIS A 355 14.69 -6.34 -2.27
CA HIS A 355 14.56 -5.69 -0.97
C HIS A 355 13.72 -6.57 -0.03
N SER A 356 13.50 -6.09 1.19
CA SER A 356 12.68 -6.82 2.17
C SER A 356 11.34 -7.27 1.56
N PRO A 357 10.90 -8.52 1.78
CA PRO A 357 9.61 -8.99 1.33
C PRO A 357 8.45 -8.22 1.95
N TYR A 358 8.69 -7.49 3.04
CA TYR A 358 7.70 -6.71 3.75
C TYR A 358 7.75 -5.21 3.44
N TYR A 359 8.55 -4.81 2.46
CA TYR A 359 8.85 -3.40 2.19
C TYR A 359 7.59 -2.57 1.92
N ALA A 360 6.66 -3.10 1.12
CA ALA A 360 5.37 -2.48 0.86
C ALA A 360 4.24 -3.11 1.70
N ALA A 361 4.51 -3.95 2.70
CA ALA A 361 3.45 -4.68 3.42
C ALA A 361 2.51 -3.77 4.24
N THR A 362 2.77 -2.47 4.27
CA THR A 362 2.07 -1.51 5.11
C THR A 362 1.90 -0.20 4.33
N TRP A 363 0.69 0.02 3.81
CA TRP A 363 0.32 1.17 2.99
C TRP A 363 0.37 2.52 3.73
N ILE A 364 0.42 2.51 5.07
CA ILE A 364 0.52 3.73 5.89
C ILE A 364 1.96 4.30 5.95
N LEU A 365 2.96 3.53 5.51
CA LEU A 365 4.31 4.02 5.37
C LEU A 365 4.47 4.79 4.04
N THR A 366 5.50 5.62 3.92
CA THR A 366 5.63 6.61 2.83
C THR A 366 6.42 6.11 1.60
N GLN A 367 6.67 4.80 1.50
CA GLN A 367 7.40 4.23 0.38
C GLN A 367 6.57 4.23 -0.91
N GLN A 368 7.24 3.85 -2.01
CA GLN A 368 6.57 3.41 -3.22
C GLN A 368 6.24 1.92 -3.13
N ASP A 369 5.01 1.57 -3.48
CA ASP A 369 4.40 0.27 -3.19
C ASP A 369 4.40 -0.72 -4.36
N SER A 370 4.76 -0.28 -5.57
CA SER A 370 4.83 -1.15 -6.75
C SER A 370 5.99 -2.16 -6.66
N GLN A 371 5.68 -3.46 -6.80
CA GLN A 371 6.65 -4.56 -6.63
C GLN A 371 6.24 -5.85 -7.35
N ILE A 372 7.22 -6.73 -7.62
CA ILE A 372 6.99 -8.15 -7.94
C ILE A 372 7.47 -9.00 -6.76
N GLY A 373 6.63 -9.94 -6.34
CA GLY A 373 6.83 -10.75 -5.14
C GLY A 373 6.57 -9.96 -3.86
N GLY A 374 7.07 -10.47 -2.73
CA GLY A 374 6.82 -9.89 -1.41
C GLY A 374 5.37 -10.01 -0.95
N HIS A 375 5.11 -9.39 0.20
CA HIS A 375 3.80 -9.29 0.81
C HIS A 375 3.02 -8.10 0.20
N PRO A 376 1.74 -8.28 -0.16
CA PRO A 376 0.90 -7.18 -0.65
C PRO A 376 0.74 -6.03 0.34
N SER A 377 0.59 -4.82 -0.17
CA SER A 377 0.18 -3.61 0.57
C SER A 377 -1.35 -3.55 0.63
N TRP A 378 -2.00 -4.31 1.50
CA TRP A 378 -3.46 -4.30 1.56
C TRP A 378 -3.98 -2.95 2.09
N VAL A 379 -4.72 -2.22 1.25
CA VAL A 379 -5.35 -0.94 1.64
C VAL A 379 -6.63 -1.22 2.44
N GLN A 380 -7.33 -2.29 2.10
CA GLN A 380 -8.50 -2.82 2.80
C GLN A 380 -8.12 -4.15 3.48
N ASP A 381 -9.07 -5.08 3.64
CA ASP A 381 -8.75 -6.44 4.10
C ASP A 381 -7.98 -7.23 3.04
N ALA A 382 -7.19 -8.22 3.47
CA ALA A 382 -6.51 -9.13 2.58
C ALA A 382 -7.49 -9.93 1.69
N ASP A 383 -7.38 -9.76 0.37
CA ASP A 383 -8.26 -10.46 -0.58
C ASP A 383 -7.49 -11.13 -1.71
N TYR A 384 -7.21 -12.42 -1.51
CA TYR A 384 -6.69 -13.29 -2.55
C TYR A 384 -7.85 -13.86 -3.36
N PRO A 385 -8.08 -13.51 -4.63
CA PRO A 385 -9.24 -14.00 -5.36
C PRO A 385 -9.25 -15.53 -5.44
N HIS A 386 -10.43 -16.14 -5.31
CA HIS A 386 -10.57 -17.57 -5.57
C HIS A 386 -10.48 -17.83 -7.08
N CYS A 387 -9.81 -18.91 -7.47
CA CYS A 387 -9.86 -19.42 -8.82
C CYS A 387 -11.25 -20.00 -9.10
N PRO A 388 -11.98 -19.54 -10.12
CA PRO A 388 -13.31 -20.05 -10.48
C PRO A 388 -13.30 -21.51 -10.99
N CYS A 389 -12.14 -22.09 -11.28
CA CYS A 389 -12.01 -23.47 -11.74
C CYS A 389 -11.84 -24.46 -10.57
N CYS A 390 -10.86 -24.24 -9.70
CA CYS A 390 -10.54 -25.14 -8.59
C CYS A 390 -10.99 -24.66 -7.20
N ALA A 391 -11.55 -23.44 -7.11
CA ALA A 391 -11.96 -22.76 -5.88
C ALA A 391 -10.84 -22.54 -4.84
N GLN A 392 -9.57 -22.75 -5.21
CA GLN A 392 -8.43 -22.39 -4.37
C GLN A 392 -8.17 -20.89 -4.45
N ARG A 393 -7.63 -20.28 -3.39
CA ARG A 393 -7.12 -18.90 -3.46
C ARG A 393 -5.99 -18.83 -4.49
N MET A 394 -5.85 -17.71 -5.18
CA MET A 394 -4.80 -17.51 -6.18
C MET A 394 -3.54 -16.93 -5.50
N ARG A 395 -2.36 -17.30 -5.98
CA ARG A 395 -1.08 -16.82 -5.44
C ARG A 395 -0.78 -15.42 -5.96
N PHE A 396 -0.28 -14.56 -5.09
CA PHE A 396 0.11 -13.19 -5.39
C PHE A 396 1.40 -13.13 -6.24
N ILE A 397 1.35 -12.36 -7.31
CA ILE A 397 2.48 -12.14 -8.21
C ILE A 397 3.21 -10.85 -7.84
N GLY A 398 2.46 -9.78 -7.60
CA GLY A 398 2.97 -8.44 -7.47
C GLY A 398 1.85 -7.41 -7.55
N GLN A 399 2.22 -6.14 -7.44
CA GLN A 399 1.28 -5.03 -7.46
C GLN A 399 1.84 -3.81 -8.17
N LEU A 400 0.94 -2.96 -8.65
CA LEU A 400 1.24 -1.63 -9.19
C LEU A 400 0.36 -0.62 -8.47
N ASP A 401 0.98 0.32 -7.77
CA ASP A 401 0.32 1.48 -7.19
C ASP A 401 0.36 2.63 -8.19
N TRP A 402 -0.81 3.14 -8.58
CA TRP A 402 -0.90 4.24 -9.52
C TRP A 402 -0.27 5.53 -8.98
N ALA A 403 -0.29 5.73 -7.66
CA ALA A 403 0.30 6.91 -7.02
C ALA A 403 1.84 6.94 -7.17
N ASP A 404 2.48 5.81 -7.49
CA ASP A 404 3.94 5.75 -7.66
C ASP A 404 4.44 6.48 -8.91
N PHE A 405 3.58 6.64 -9.92
CA PHE A 405 3.97 7.14 -11.24
C PHE A 405 2.97 8.14 -11.87
N ASP A 406 1.80 8.36 -11.25
CA ASP A 406 0.89 9.46 -11.59
C ASP A 406 0.55 10.26 -10.33
N GLN A 407 0.72 11.59 -10.38
CA GLN A 407 0.42 12.49 -9.26
C GLN A 407 -1.06 12.45 -8.84
N TYR A 408 -1.95 12.14 -9.79
CA TYR A 408 -3.39 11.98 -9.53
C TYR A 408 -3.81 10.50 -9.59
N GLY A 409 -2.83 9.61 -9.63
CA GLY A 409 -3.04 8.17 -9.59
C GLY A 409 -3.55 7.76 -8.23
N GLU A 410 -4.60 6.96 -8.22
CA GLU A 410 -5.19 6.42 -7.00
C GLU A 410 -5.30 4.90 -7.11
N GLY A 411 -5.09 4.23 -5.98
CA GLY A 411 -5.31 2.80 -5.78
C GLY A 411 -4.26 1.88 -6.40
N ILE A 412 -4.36 0.62 -5.98
CA ILE A 412 -3.37 -0.43 -6.22
C ILE A 412 -4.04 -1.57 -6.99
N PHE A 413 -3.43 -1.96 -8.11
CA PHE A 413 -3.75 -3.20 -8.80
C PHE A 413 -2.86 -4.33 -8.29
N TYR A 414 -3.48 -5.36 -7.72
CA TYR A 414 -2.83 -6.59 -7.30
C TYR A 414 -3.00 -7.67 -8.37
N MET A 415 -1.94 -8.42 -8.62
CA MET A 415 -1.88 -9.46 -9.66
C MET A 415 -1.77 -10.84 -9.02
N PHE A 416 -2.55 -11.80 -9.51
CA PHE A 416 -2.59 -13.17 -8.98
C PHE A 416 -2.59 -14.24 -10.06
N ILE A 417 -2.21 -15.47 -9.70
CA ILE A 417 -2.25 -16.63 -10.59
C ILE A 417 -2.72 -17.90 -9.88
N CYS A 418 -3.50 -18.69 -10.59
CA CYS A 418 -3.70 -20.11 -10.35
C CYS A 418 -2.89 -20.86 -11.40
N VAL A 419 -1.84 -21.55 -10.94
CA VAL A 419 -0.89 -22.23 -11.82
C VAL A 419 -1.55 -23.44 -12.47
N GLU A 420 -2.35 -24.16 -11.70
CA GLU A 420 -3.02 -25.41 -12.08
C GLU A 420 -4.00 -25.20 -13.22
N ASP A 421 -4.82 -24.15 -13.12
CA ASP A 421 -5.85 -23.81 -14.12
C ASP A 421 -5.36 -22.81 -15.17
N ARG A 422 -4.10 -22.33 -15.05
CA ARG A 422 -3.49 -21.33 -15.94
C ARG A 422 -4.38 -20.10 -16.10
N LEU A 423 -4.78 -19.54 -14.97
CA LEU A 423 -5.66 -18.38 -14.88
C LEU A 423 -4.95 -17.28 -14.10
N THR A 424 -4.99 -16.04 -14.58
CA THR A 424 -4.59 -14.87 -13.80
C THR A 424 -5.82 -14.09 -13.35
N ALA A 425 -5.67 -13.37 -12.24
CA ALA A 425 -6.68 -12.47 -11.74
C ALA A 425 -6.04 -11.14 -11.36
N THR A 426 -6.80 -10.07 -11.50
CA THR A 426 -6.43 -8.76 -10.98
C THR A 426 -7.53 -8.22 -10.09
N LEU A 427 -7.12 -7.62 -8.97
CA LEU A 427 -7.98 -6.96 -7.99
C LEU A 427 -7.50 -5.51 -7.84
N TYR A 428 -8.41 -4.61 -7.53
CA TYR A 428 -8.09 -3.21 -7.26
C TYR A 428 -8.58 -2.82 -5.86
N GLN A 429 -7.75 -2.12 -5.09
CA GLN A 429 -8.15 -1.47 -3.83
C GLN A 429 -7.71 0.00 -3.83
N GLN A 430 -8.48 0.84 -3.16
CA GLN A 430 -8.20 2.27 -2.94
C GLN A 430 -8.73 2.69 -1.57
N SER A 431 -8.11 3.72 -0.97
CA SER A 431 -8.42 4.26 0.36
C SER A 431 -9.53 5.29 0.37
#